data_AF-A0A3B3V4Z8-F1
#
_entry.id   AF-A0A3B3V4Z8-F1
#
_cell.length_a   1.000
_cell.length_b   1.000
_cell.length_c   1.000
_cell.angle_alpha   90.00
_cell.angle_beta   90.00
_cell.angle_gamma   90.00
#
_symmetry.space_group_name_H-M   'P 1'
#
loop_
_entity.id
_entity.type
_entity.pdbx_description
1 polymer ?
#
loop_
_entity_poly.entity_id
_entity_poly.type
_entity_poly.pdbx_seq_one_letter_code
_entity_poly.pdbx_strand_id
1 'polypeptide(L)'
;MSAVFGGIYCLRHSVHCLIVDRDANRCKAVIDSRGQRISCSHIVMETSYLDRSKMMMMRVSRFLSRAVLITDSSVLPSESDQQISMVTVPPEGGSPAVKMVELSPSSMTCIPGTYLVHLTCRSVGSAHQDLSPLVTRMFRTTESQEEDRRPSVLWSLYFNMADGTASQVEGQPLPSNVHICHGPDSALGHEDAVQQAASIFQSILPEEEFCPPAPNPEDIVYDGDNTSTGEDRGDMGQDDEQNPEQNQNQENRNQNQENQNQENPDPEQNQNQGNPELQSVGPEERPASS
;
A
#
# COMPACT_ATOMS: atom_id res chain seq x y z
N MET A 1 -11.43 -0.91 8.32
CA MET A 1 -12.77 -0.34 8.56
C MET A 1 -13.88 -1.24 8.02
N SER A 2 -14.05 -1.42 6.71
CA SER A 2 -15.19 -2.18 6.14
C SER A 2 -15.41 -3.57 6.76
N ALA A 3 -14.36 -4.38 7.00
CA ALA A 3 -14.51 -5.71 7.62
C ALA A 3 -15.11 -5.66 9.05
N VAL A 4 -14.73 -4.65 9.84
CA VAL A 4 -15.21 -4.46 11.23
C VAL A 4 -16.71 -4.21 11.25
N PHE A 5 -17.23 -3.52 10.22
CA PHE A 5 -18.65 -3.26 10.03
C PHE A 5 -19.35 -4.32 9.16
N GLY A 6 -18.82 -5.54 9.10
CA GLY A 6 -19.45 -6.69 8.43
C GLY A 6 -19.11 -6.88 6.95
N GLY A 7 -18.14 -6.13 6.41
CA GLY A 7 -17.65 -6.32 5.04
C GLY A 7 -16.94 -7.66 4.85
N ILE A 8 -17.27 -8.37 3.77
CA ILE A 8 -16.70 -9.68 3.45
C ILE A 8 -15.63 -9.53 2.37
N TYR A 9 -14.46 -10.13 2.60
CA TYR A 9 -13.31 -10.08 1.68
C TYR A 9 -12.99 -11.45 1.12
N CYS A 10 -12.92 -11.55 -0.21
CA CYS A 10 -12.61 -12.78 -0.93
C CYS A 10 -11.42 -12.55 -1.88
N LEU A 11 -10.21 -12.91 -1.45
CA LEU A 11 -9.03 -12.91 -2.33
C LEU A 11 -8.98 -14.17 -3.19
N ARG A 12 -8.30 -14.08 -4.35
CA ARG A 12 -8.25 -15.16 -5.36
C ARG A 12 -9.64 -15.60 -5.82
N HIS A 13 -10.58 -14.65 -5.86
CA HIS A 13 -11.97 -14.87 -6.22
C HIS A 13 -12.38 -13.83 -7.26
N SER A 14 -12.38 -14.21 -8.54
CA SER A 14 -12.74 -13.30 -9.63
C SER A 14 -14.23 -13.35 -9.94
N VAL A 15 -14.73 -12.28 -10.56
CA VAL A 15 -16.08 -12.18 -11.13
C VAL A 15 -15.99 -12.39 -12.63
N HIS A 16 -16.87 -13.25 -13.18
CA HIS A 16 -16.90 -13.57 -14.60
C HIS A 16 -17.75 -12.60 -15.40
N CYS A 17 -18.95 -12.28 -14.92
CA CYS A 17 -19.85 -11.38 -15.66
C CYS A 17 -20.88 -10.69 -14.75
N LEU A 18 -21.46 -9.62 -15.32
CA LEU A 18 -22.56 -8.87 -14.75
C LEU A 18 -23.90 -9.38 -15.32
N ILE A 19 -24.89 -9.60 -14.44
CA ILE A 19 -26.27 -9.86 -14.84
C ILE A 19 -27.00 -8.52 -14.88
N VAL A 20 -27.35 -8.07 -16.08
CA VAL A 20 -27.97 -6.77 -16.33
C VAL A 20 -29.42 -6.94 -16.78
N ASP A 21 -30.31 -6.21 -16.14
CA ASP A 21 -31.66 -5.95 -16.64
C ASP A 21 -31.60 -4.82 -17.65
N ARG A 22 -31.92 -5.15 -18.91
CA ARG A 22 -31.85 -4.22 -20.04
C ARG A 22 -32.96 -3.18 -20.00
N ASP A 23 -34.14 -3.53 -19.51
CA ASP A 23 -35.29 -2.63 -19.48
C ASP A 23 -35.10 -1.58 -18.38
N ALA A 24 -34.58 -2.00 -17.23
CA ALA A 24 -34.28 -1.09 -16.12
C ALA A 24 -32.91 -0.39 -16.24
N ASN A 25 -32.06 -0.78 -17.20
CA ASN A 25 -30.66 -0.36 -17.32
C ASN A 25 -29.86 -0.50 -16.00
N ARG A 26 -30.02 -1.66 -15.34
CA ARG A 26 -29.55 -1.90 -13.97
C ARG A 26 -28.90 -3.27 -13.85
N CYS A 27 -27.74 -3.34 -13.22
CA CYS A 27 -27.15 -4.61 -12.81
C CYS A 27 -27.85 -5.16 -11.56
N LYS A 28 -28.20 -6.45 -11.57
CA LYS A 28 -28.93 -7.14 -10.49
C LYS A 28 -28.06 -8.12 -9.69
N ALA A 29 -27.00 -8.63 -10.32
CA ALA A 29 -26.16 -9.66 -9.74
C ALA A 29 -24.84 -9.78 -10.51
N VAL A 30 -23.89 -10.48 -9.91
CA VAL A 30 -22.67 -10.96 -10.57
C VAL A 30 -22.63 -12.49 -10.58
N ILE A 31 -21.95 -13.07 -11.57
CA ILE A 31 -21.56 -14.48 -11.55
C ILE A 31 -20.07 -14.54 -11.22
N ASP A 32 -19.74 -15.27 -10.16
CA ASP A 32 -18.35 -15.43 -9.74
C ASP A 32 -17.61 -16.55 -10.50
N SER A 33 -16.34 -16.73 -10.15
CA SER A 33 -15.47 -17.77 -10.71
C SER A 33 -15.83 -19.21 -10.38
N ARG A 34 -16.80 -19.43 -9.49
CA ARG A 34 -17.34 -20.74 -9.15
C ARG A 34 -18.72 -20.96 -9.77
N GLY A 35 -19.20 -20.01 -10.58
CA GLY A 35 -20.53 -20.03 -11.16
C GLY A 35 -21.64 -19.66 -10.17
N GLN A 36 -21.30 -19.17 -8.97
CA GLN A 36 -22.28 -18.71 -8.00
C GLN A 36 -22.84 -17.35 -8.42
N ARG A 37 -24.16 -17.23 -8.36
CA ARG A 37 -24.85 -15.96 -8.54
C ARG A 37 -24.94 -15.20 -7.22
N ILE A 38 -24.42 -13.98 -7.20
CA ILE A 38 -24.44 -13.08 -6.04
C ILE A 38 -25.25 -11.84 -6.40
N SER A 39 -26.41 -11.65 -5.76
CA SER A 39 -27.28 -10.50 -6.01
C SER A 39 -26.72 -9.23 -5.34
N CYS A 40 -26.84 -8.09 -6.02
CA CYS A 40 -26.31 -6.82 -5.54
C CYS A 40 -27.12 -5.62 -6.06
N SER A 41 -27.23 -4.57 -5.24
CA SER A 41 -27.84 -3.30 -5.63
C SER A 41 -26.84 -2.35 -6.27
N HIS A 42 -25.57 -2.36 -5.88
CA HIS A 42 -24.55 -1.50 -6.49
C HIS A 42 -23.30 -2.32 -6.75
N ILE A 43 -22.55 -1.92 -7.77
CA ILE A 43 -21.26 -2.51 -8.10
C ILE A 43 -20.26 -1.40 -8.17
N VAL A 44 -19.19 -1.53 -7.40
CA VAL A 44 -18.01 -0.68 -7.50
C VAL A 44 -16.88 -1.58 -8.00
N MET A 45 -16.24 -1.21 -9.11
CA MET A 45 -15.14 -1.99 -9.67
C MET A 45 -14.07 -1.08 -10.26
N GLU A 46 -12.82 -1.55 -10.24
CA GLU A 46 -11.72 -0.81 -10.84
C GLU A 46 -11.67 -1.05 -12.37
N THR A 47 -11.21 -0.05 -13.11
CA THR A 47 -11.25 0.00 -14.58
C THR A 47 -10.57 -1.19 -15.26
N SER A 48 -9.53 -1.80 -14.68
CA SER A 48 -8.84 -2.97 -15.25
C SER A 48 -9.68 -4.25 -15.25
N TYR A 49 -10.78 -4.31 -14.48
CA TYR A 49 -11.75 -5.40 -14.52
C TYR A 49 -12.74 -5.29 -15.69
N LEU A 50 -12.75 -4.18 -16.42
CA LEU A 50 -13.54 -4.04 -17.64
C LEU A 50 -12.87 -4.78 -18.80
N ASP A 51 -13.70 -5.34 -19.68
CA ASP A 51 -13.22 -6.04 -20.86
C ASP A 51 -12.41 -5.11 -21.77
N ARG A 52 -11.13 -5.47 -22.01
CA ARG A 52 -10.20 -4.71 -22.85
C ARG A 52 -10.73 -4.50 -24.27
N SER A 53 -11.56 -5.41 -24.79
CA SER A 53 -12.16 -5.28 -26.12
C SER A 53 -13.11 -4.08 -26.22
N LYS A 54 -13.80 -3.73 -25.12
CA LYS A 54 -14.64 -2.52 -25.02
C LYS A 54 -13.82 -1.27 -24.73
N MET A 55 -12.63 -1.42 -24.15
CA MET A 55 -11.68 -0.33 -23.90
C MET A 55 -10.84 0.04 -25.13
N MET A 56 -10.71 -0.84 -26.12
CA MET A 56 -9.90 -0.61 -27.32
C MET A 56 -10.41 0.55 -28.20
N MET A 57 -11.63 1.02 -27.96
CA MET A 57 -12.20 2.22 -28.56
C MET A 57 -11.76 3.53 -27.86
N MET A 58 -10.93 3.44 -26.81
CA MET A 58 -10.39 4.61 -26.10
C MET A 58 -9.08 5.07 -26.74
N ARG A 59 -9.10 6.31 -27.21
CA ARG A 59 -7.93 6.98 -27.80
C ARG A 59 -7.00 7.47 -26.68
N VAL A 60 -5.75 7.01 -26.75
CA VAL A 60 -4.57 7.45 -25.97
C VAL A 60 -4.57 7.02 -24.50
N SER A 61 -4.23 5.75 -24.24
CA SER A 61 -3.76 5.35 -22.91
C SER A 61 -2.50 6.14 -22.58
N ARG A 62 -2.57 6.98 -21.55
CA ARG A 62 -1.38 7.59 -20.96
C ARG A 62 -0.77 6.58 -20.00
N PHE A 63 0.55 6.58 -19.93
CA PHE A 63 1.30 5.72 -19.03
C PHE A 63 2.13 6.57 -18.09
N LEU A 64 2.45 5.99 -16.95
CA LEU A 64 3.43 6.47 -15.99
C LEU A 64 4.67 5.61 -16.12
N SER A 65 5.82 6.26 -16.13
CA SER A 65 7.12 5.61 -16.08
C SER A 65 7.56 5.54 -14.62
N ARG A 66 7.81 4.32 -14.13
CA ARG A 66 8.23 4.04 -12.74
C ARG A 66 9.57 3.34 -12.73
N ALA A 67 10.43 3.72 -11.79
CA ALA A 67 11.61 2.96 -11.42
C ALA A 67 11.65 2.72 -9.91
N VAL A 68 12.13 1.54 -9.53
CA VAL A 68 12.39 1.15 -8.15
C VAL A 68 13.85 0.74 -8.06
N LEU A 69 14.62 1.42 -7.20
CA LEU A 69 16.03 1.16 -7.01
C LEU A 69 16.28 0.74 -5.56
N ILE A 70 17.19 -0.20 -5.36
CA ILE A 70 17.81 -0.46 -4.06
C ILE A 70 19.22 0.11 -4.13
N THR A 71 19.56 1.03 -3.23
CA THR A 71 20.88 1.67 -3.17
C THR A 71 21.58 1.42 -1.85
N ASP A 72 22.90 1.53 -1.82
CA ASP A 72 23.74 1.32 -0.62
C ASP A 72 23.83 2.53 0.31
N SER A 73 23.43 3.71 -0.18
CA SER A 73 23.54 4.98 0.52
C SER A 73 22.52 5.99 0.02
N SER A 74 22.30 7.05 0.80
CA SER A 74 21.42 8.16 0.43
C SER A 74 22.07 9.06 -0.62
N VAL A 75 21.25 9.60 -1.51
CA VAL A 75 21.64 10.62 -2.51
C VAL A 75 22.24 11.86 -1.86
N LEU A 76 21.76 12.24 -0.67
CA LEU A 76 22.28 13.36 0.09
C LEU A 76 22.74 12.86 1.46
N PRO A 77 24.06 12.62 1.64
CA PRO A 77 24.60 12.17 2.92
C PRO A 77 24.20 13.11 4.07
N SER A 78 23.78 12.50 5.18
CA SER A 78 23.35 13.19 6.38
C SER A 78 23.93 12.48 7.62
N GLU A 79 23.99 13.16 8.76
CA GLU A 79 24.42 12.54 10.03
C GLU A 79 23.43 11.48 10.53
N SER A 80 22.17 11.52 10.07
CA SER A 80 21.15 10.52 10.35
C SER A 80 20.81 9.69 9.11
N ASP A 81 20.75 8.39 9.29
CA ASP A 81 20.29 7.40 8.31
C ASP A 81 18.76 7.22 8.31
N GLN A 82 18.01 8.00 9.11
CA GLN A 82 16.56 7.87 9.27
C GLN A 82 15.76 8.83 8.39
N GLN A 83 16.40 9.47 7.41
CA GLN A 83 15.76 10.48 6.59
C GLN A 83 14.88 9.86 5.50
N ILE A 84 13.75 10.50 5.24
CA ILE A 84 12.91 10.25 4.08
C ILE A 84 12.96 11.53 3.25
N SER A 85 13.42 11.40 2.00
CA SER A 85 13.69 12.54 1.14
C SER A 85 12.80 12.51 -0.09
N MET A 86 12.39 13.69 -0.53
CA MET A 86 11.64 13.86 -1.76
C MET A 86 12.27 14.92 -2.63
N VAL A 87 12.51 14.58 -3.89
CA VAL A 87 13.15 15.45 -4.87
C VAL A 87 12.28 15.55 -6.11
N THR A 88 12.01 16.77 -6.54
CA THR A 88 11.41 17.02 -7.85
C THR A 88 12.51 17.47 -8.80
N VAL A 89 12.77 16.66 -9.82
CA VAL A 89 13.73 16.94 -10.87
C VAL A 89 12.98 17.60 -12.03
N PRO A 90 13.29 18.86 -12.38
CA PRO A 90 12.63 19.55 -13.48
C PRO A 90 12.94 18.90 -14.83
N PRO A 91 12.09 19.13 -15.85
CA PRO A 91 12.29 18.58 -17.19
C PRO A 91 13.53 19.19 -17.85
N GLU A 92 14.30 18.39 -18.57
CA GLU A 92 15.50 18.82 -19.30
C GLU A 92 15.50 18.20 -20.71
N GLY A 93 15.69 19.03 -21.75
CA GLY A 93 15.88 18.52 -23.13
C GLY A 93 14.72 17.68 -23.67
N GLY A 94 13.47 17.93 -23.24
CA GLY A 94 12.28 17.18 -23.68
C GLY A 94 11.91 15.98 -22.80
N SER A 95 12.68 15.70 -21.75
CA SER A 95 12.31 14.71 -20.72
C SER A 95 11.19 15.25 -19.80
N PRO A 96 10.32 14.38 -19.26
CA PRO A 96 9.29 14.78 -18.31
C PRO A 96 9.89 15.15 -16.95
N ALA A 97 9.18 15.97 -16.16
CA ALA A 97 9.54 16.19 -14.76
C ALA A 97 9.47 14.86 -13.99
N VAL A 98 10.48 14.57 -13.16
CA VAL A 98 10.58 13.33 -12.39
C VAL A 98 10.42 13.61 -10.91
N LYS A 99 9.55 12.86 -10.24
CA LYS A 99 9.44 12.83 -8.78
C LYS A 99 10.24 11.64 -8.25
N MET A 100 11.14 11.90 -7.33
CA MET A 100 11.93 10.90 -6.63
C MET A 100 11.58 10.90 -5.15
N VAL A 101 11.33 9.71 -4.59
CA VAL A 101 11.16 9.49 -3.14
C VAL A 101 12.21 8.49 -2.71
N GLU A 102 13.03 8.87 -1.75
CA GLU A 102 14.03 8.03 -1.12
C GLU A 102 13.55 7.66 0.29
N LEU A 103 13.51 6.35 0.55
CA LEU A 103 13.07 5.77 1.81
C LEU A 103 14.25 5.06 2.47
N SER A 104 14.48 5.39 3.74
CA SER A 104 15.47 4.73 4.59
C SER A 104 14.88 3.52 5.34
N PRO A 105 15.71 2.68 5.98
CA PRO A 105 15.24 1.53 6.75
C PRO A 105 14.23 1.87 7.87
N SER A 106 14.24 3.12 8.39
CA SER A 106 13.28 3.58 9.40
C SER A 106 11.83 3.59 8.90
N SER A 107 11.61 3.63 7.59
CA SER A 107 10.29 3.49 6.96
C SER A 107 9.80 2.04 6.89
N MET A 108 10.63 1.07 7.28
CA MET A 108 10.36 -0.37 7.22
C MET A 108 10.13 -0.91 5.80
N THR A 109 10.64 -0.25 4.76
CA THR A 109 10.52 -0.69 3.36
C THR A 109 11.78 -1.32 2.77
N CYS A 110 12.92 -1.26 3.49
CA CYS A 110 14.20 -1.82 3.05
C CYS A 110 15.06 -2.25 4.25
N ILE A 111 16.08 -3.08 3.99
CA ILE A 111 16.96 -3.62 5.03
C ILE A 111 18.02 -2.57 5.47
N PRO A 112 18.56 -2.66 6.70
CA PRO A 112 19.65 -1.80 7.15
C PRO A 112 20.83 -1.77 6.18
N GLY A 113 21.43 -0.60 5.99
CA GLY A 113 22.49 -0.38 4.99
C GLY A 113 22.00 -0.26 3.55
N THR A 114 20.68 -0.21 3.31
CA THR A 114 20.10 0.05 1.99
C THR A 114 19.01 1.11 2.02
N TYR A 115 18.75 1.72 0.88
CA TYR A 115 17.68 2.69 0.67
C TYR A 115 16.80 2.24 -0.51
N LEU A 116 15.49 2.50 -0.40
CA LEU A 116 14.53 2.24 -1.45
C LEU A 116 14.17 3.55 -2.15
N VAL A 117 14.51 3.66 -3.43
CA VAL A 117 14.26 4.87 -4.22
C VAL A 117 13.19 4.60 -5.26
N HIS A 118 12.14 5.41 -5.23
CA HIS A 118 11.07 5.41 -6.22
C HIS A 118 11.18 6.61 -7.13
N LEU A 119 11.21 6.39 -8.44
CA LEU A 119 11.14 7.46 -9.45
C LEU A 119 9.82 7.34 -10.23
N THR A 120 9.19 8.49 -10.50
CA THR A 120 7.92 8.57 -11.24
C THR A 120 7.91 9.75 -12.17
N CYS A 121 7.50 9.54 -13.42
CA CYS A 121 7.20 10.62 -14.35
C CYS A 121 6.09 10.21 -15.33
N ARG A 122 5.59 11.18 -16.09
CA ARG A 122 4.69 10.91 -17.21
C ARG A 122 5.50 10.21 -18.31
N SER A 123 4.99 9.10 -18.83
CA SER A 123 5.69 8.33 -19.85
C SER A 123 5.73 9.07 -21.18
N VAL A 124 6.92 9.09 -21.80
CA VAL A 124 7.13 9.52 -23.20
C VAL A 124 7.55 8.32 -24.04
N GLY A 125 8.38 7.44 -23.47
CA GLY A 125 8.71 6.13 -24.02
C GLY A 125 8.61 5.02 -22.97
N SER A 126 9.52 4.05 -23.03
CA SER A 126 9.62 3.05 -21.96
C SER A 126 10.12 3.69 -20.67
N ALA A 127 9.73 3.12 -19.52
CA ALA A 127 10.19 3.62 -18.23
C ALA A 127 11.72 3.64 -18.09
N HIS A 128 12.41 2.70 -18.75
CA HIS A 128 13.86 2.70 -18.80
C HIS A 128 14.39 3.90 -19.60
N GLN A 129 13.87 4.17 -20.79
CA GLN A 129 14.28 5.33 -21.60
C GLN A 129 14.03 6.67 -20.88
N ASP A 130 12.90 6.76 -20.18
CA ASP A 130 12.50 8.00 -19.51
C ASP A 130 13.32 8.27 -18.23
N LEU A 131 13.74 7.23 -17.51
CA LEU A 131 14.32 7.37 -16.17
C LEU A 131 15.81 7.03 -16.09
N SER A 132 16.33 6.14 -16.95
CA SER A 132 17.74 5.73 -16.95
C SER A 132 18.72 6.91 -17.02
N PRO A 133 18.50 7.96 -17.85
CA PRO A 133 19.39 9.12 -17.87
C PRO A 133 19.52 9.83 -16.53
N LEU A 134 18.43 9.91 -15.76
CA LEU A 134 18.44 10.50 -14.42
C LEU A 134 19.14 9.57 -13.42
N VAL A 135 18.86 8.27 -13.49
CA VAL A 135 19.49 7.27 -12.61
C VAL A 135 21.00 7.27 -12.80
N THR A 136 21.49 7.20 -14.04
CA THR A 136 22.94 7.25 -14.33
C THR A 136 23.58 8.59 -13.97
N ARG A 137 22.80 9.67 -13.79
CA ARG A 137 23.28 10.97 -13.31
C ARG A 137 23.34 11.06 -11.78
N MET A 138 22.42 10.44 -11.07
CA MET A 138 22.32 10.55 -9.60
C MET A 138 22.98 9.38 -8.86
N PHE A 139 23.15 8.25 -9.51
CA PHE A 139 23.63 7.00 -8.92
C PHE A 139 24.74 6.38 -9.75
N ARG A 140 25.57 5.58 -9.08
CA ARG A 140 26.57 4.72 -9.71
C ARG A 140 25.89 3.45 -10.20
N THR A 141 25.97 3.21 -11.50
CA THR A 141 25.49 2.00 -12.18
C THR A 141 26.67 1.15 -12.63
N THR A 142 26.42 -0.05 -13.18
CA THR A 142 27.47 -0.91 -13.76
C THR A 142 28.27 -0.26 -14.89
N GLU A 143 27.77 0.84 -15.47
CA GLU A 143 28.42 1.60 -16.53
C GLU A 143 29.29 2.76 -15.99
N SER A 144 29.27 2.99 -14.68
CA SER A 144 29.97 4.11 -14.04
C SER A 144 31.43 3.75 -13.74
N GLN A 145 32.33 4.75 -13.79
CA GLN A 145 33.74 4.58 -13.41
C GLN A 145 33.92 4.56 -11.89
N GLU A 146 35.00 3.94 -11.42
CA GLU A 146 35.20 3.60 -9.99
C GLU A 146 35.36 4.79 -9.04
N GLU A 147 35.74 5.99 -9.52
CA GLU A 147 36.00 7.15 -8.64
C GLU A 147 34.75 7.96 -8.22
N ASP A 148 33.56 7.42 -8.45
CA ASP A 148 32.30 8.12 -8.25
C ASP A 148 31.77 8.03 -6.82
N ARG A 149 31.50 9.18 -6.18
CA ARG A 149 30.96 9.29 -4.82
C ARG A 149 29.43 9.13 -4.72
N ARG A 150 28.73 9.00 -5.84
CA ARG A 150 27.27 8.78 -5.86
C ARG A 150 26.90 7.41 -5.25
N PRO A 151 25.68 7.22 -4.71
CA PRO A 151 25.28 5.92 -4.19
C PRO A 151 25.26 4.83 -5.25
N SER A 152 25.60 3.59 -4.89
CA SER A 152 25.54 2.45 -5.81
C SER A 152 24.13 1.94 -5.98
N VAL A 153 23.71 1.69 -7.22
CA VAL A 153 22.51 0.89 -7.49
C VAL A 153 22.85 -0.59 -7.33
N LEU A 154 22.29 -1.21 -6.31
CA LEU A 154 22.42 -2.65 -6.04
C LEU A 154 21.42 -3.46 -6.87
N TRP A 155 20.24 -2.88 -7.10
CA TRP A 155 19.18 -3.49 -7.91
C TRP A 155 18.28 -2.41 -8.51
N SER A 156 17.72 -2.68 -9.69
CA SER A 156 16.77 -1.77 -10.34
C SER A 156 15.67 -2.51 -11.10
N LEU A 157 14.47 -1.92 -11.08
CA LEU A 157 13.31 -2.32 -11.87
C LEU A 157 12.71 -1.10 -12.54
N TYR A 158 12.44 -1.19 -13.84
CA TYR A 158 11.76 -0.17 -14.63
C TYR A 158 10.49 -0.76 -15.22
N PHE A 159 9.37 -0.06 -15.10
CA PHE A 159 8.11 -0.51 -15.69
C PHE A 159 7.17 0.65 -15.98
N ASN A 160 6.34 0.48 -17.00
CA ASN A 160 5.25 1.40 -17.32
C ASN A 160 3.97 0.92 -16.65
N MET A 161 3.18 1.86 -16.13
CA MET A 161 1.88 1.62 -15.51
C MET A 161 0.83 2.46 -16.23
N ALA A 162 -0.38 1.95 -16.43
CA ALA A 162 -1.47 2.76 -16.97
C ALA A 162 -1.80 3.92 -16.02
N ASP A 163 -1.91 5.13 -16.54
CA ASP A 163 -2.38 6.29 -15.79
C ASP A 163 -3.90 6.17 -15.58
N GLY A 164 -4.32 6.01 -14.33
CA GLY A 164 -5.73 5.83 -13.99
C GLY A 164 -6.62 6.98 -14.46
N THR A 165 -6.10 8.22 -14.45
CA THR A 165 -6.85 9.42 -14.83
C THR A 165 -7.12 9.52 -16.34
N ALA A 166 -6.36 8.78 -17.15
CA ALA A 166 -6.50 8.75 -18.59
C ALA A 166 -7.59 7.78 -19.07
N SER A 167 -8.09 6.92 -18.18
CA SER A 167 -9.18 6.00 -18.46
C SER A 167 -10.52 6.72 -18.35
N GLN A 168 -10.81 7.62 -19.29
CA GLN A 168 -12.12 8.28 -19.34
C GLN A 168 -13.19 7.24 -19.68
N VAL A 169 -13.99 6.87 -18.69
CA VAL A 169 -15.15 5.96 -18.84
C VAL A 169 -16.28 6.65 -19.62
N GLU A 170 -16.15 7.94 -19.94
CA GLU A 170 -17.08 8.70 -20.76
C GLU A 170 -17.39 7.98 -22.08
N GLY A 171 -18.64 7.51 -22.21
CA GLY A 171 -19.15 6.84 -23.40
C GLY A 171 -19.30 5.32 -23.31
N GLN A 172 -18.93 4.67 -22.20
CA GLN A 172 -19.25 3.24 -22.00
C GLN A 172 -20.73 3.07 -21.64
N PRO A 173 -21.47 2.15 -22.29
CA PRO A 173 -22.86 1.84 -21.95
C PRO A 173 -22.91 0.96 -20.68
N LEU A 174 -22.51 1.53 -19.55
CA LEU A 174 -22.59 0.88 -18.25
C LEU A 174 -23.98 1.08 -17.64
N PRO A 175 -24.53 0.07 -16.93
CA PRO A 175 -25.74 0.24 -16.15
C PRO A 175 -25.56 1.36 -15.10
N SER A 176 -26.64 2.04 -14.75
CA SER A 176 -26.60 3.25 -13.89
C SER A 176 -26.09 3.01 -12.45
N ASN A 177 -25.96 1.76 -12.03
CA ASN A 177 -25.49 1.33 -10.71
C ASN A 177 -24.15 0.59 -10.72
N VAL A 178 -23.43 0.72 -11.82
CA VAL A 178 -22.05 0.26 -11.95
C VAL A 178 -21.15 1.48 -11.90
N HIS A 179 -20.40 1.60 -10.81
CA HIS A 179 -19.48 2.69 -10.53
C HIS A 179 -18.06 2.21 -10.81
N ILE A 180 -17.30 3.01 -11.57
CA ILE A 180 -15.93 2.66 -11.95
C ILE A 180 -14.94 3.47 -11.13
N CYS A 181 -13.99 2.77 -10.50
CA CYS A 181 -12.80 3.37 -9.90
C CYS A 181 -11.66 3.38 -10.91
N HIS A 182 -10.87 4.44 -10.88
CA HIS A 182 -9.68 4.55 -11.71
C HIS A 182 -8.46 4.00 -10.96
N GLY A 183 -7.41 3.68 -11.73
CA GLY A 183 -6.12 3.31 -11.16
C GLY A 183 -5.37 4.51 -10.54
N PRO A 184 -4.12 4.29 -10.08
CA PRO A 184 -3.28 5.36 -9.56
C PRO A 184 -2.92 6.38 -10.63
N ASP A 185 -2.66 7.61 -10.18
CA ASP A 185 -2.27 8.74 -11.00
C ASP A 185 -0.76 9.07 -10.84
N SER A 186 -0.32 10.16 -11.47
CA SER A 186 1.04 10.67 -11.31
C SER A 186 1.22 11.60 -10.12
N ALA A 187 0.17 11.85 -9.34
CA ALA A 187 0.22 12.75 -8.21
C ALA A 187 1.06 12.16 -7.09
N LEU A 188 1.44 13.02 -6.14
CA LEU A 188 2.20 12.58 -4.98
C LEU A 188 1.27 12.11 -3.85
N GLY A 189 0.14 12.82 -3.68
CA GLY A 189 -0.86 12.49 -2.69
C GLY A 189 -1.95 11.56 -3.24
N HIS A 190 -3.02 11.43 -2.46
CA HIS A 190 -4.15 10.56 -2.78
C HIS A 190 -5.48 11.32 -2.94
N GLU A 191 -5.41 12.63 -3.20
CA GLU A 191 -6.58 13.51 -3.31
C GLU A 191 -7.61 12.97 -4.32
N ASP A 192 -7.17 12.62 -5.53
CA ASP A 192 -8.04 12.11 -6.59
C ASP A 192 -8.73 10.80 -6.18
N ALA A 193 -8.01 9.91 -5.48
CA ALA A 193 -8.58 8.64 -5.00
C ALA A 193 -9.63 8.86 -3.90
N VAL A 194 -9.36 9.78 -2.97
CA VAL A 194 -10.29 10.15 -1.89
C VAL A 194 -11.53 10.84 -2.47
N GLN A 195 -11.35 11.79 -3.37
CA GLN A 195 -12.44 12.51 -4.02
C GLN A 195 -13.31 11.57 -4.86
N GLN A 196 -12.71 10.61 -5.59
CA GLN A 196 -13.44 9.58 -6.31
C GLN A 196 -14.27 8.71 -5.36
N ALA A 197 -13.68 8.24 -4.26
CA ALA A 197 -14.38 7.40 -3.29
C ALA A 197 -15.56 8.15 -2.66
N ALA A 198 -15.37 9.42 -2.28
CA ALA A 198 -16.43 10.27 -1.74
C ALA A 198 -17.57 10.49 -2.76
N SER A 199 -17.23 10.76 -4.02
CA SER A 199 -18.22 10.95 -5.09
C SER A 199 -19.04 9.69 -5.36
N ILE A 200 -18.38 8.51 -5.41
CA ILE A 200 -19.08 7.23 -5.58
C ILE A 200 -19.96 6.96 -4.36
N PHE A 201 -19.46 7.16 -3.15
CA PHE A 201 -20.24 6.97 -1.92
C PHE A 201 -21.51 7.83 -1.93
N GLN A 202 -21.39 9.13 -2.21
CA GLN A 202 -22.51 10.06 -2.28
C GLN A 202 -23.55 9.67 -3.35
N SER A 203 -23.09 9.04 -4.45
CA SER A 203 -24.00 8.54 -5.49
C SER A 203 -24.80 7.30 -5.07
N ILE A 204 -24.28 6.53 -4.10
CA ILE A 204 -24.91 5.32 -3.58
C ILE A 204 -25.77 5.65 -2.35
N LEU A 205 -25.27 6.52 -1.46
CA LEU A 205 -25.85 6.90 -0.18
C LEU A 205 -25.82 8.44 -0.03
N PRO A 206 -26.77 9.18 -0.63
CA PRO A 206 -26.70 10.64 -0.69
C PRO A 206 -26.99 11.35 0.64
N GLU A 207 -27.66 10.69 1.57
CA GLU A 207 -28.03 11.30 2.86
C GLU A 207 -27.05 10.92 3.99
N GLU A 208 -26.04 10.11 3.70
CA GLU A 208 -25.09 9.58 4.68
C GLU A 208 -23.78 10.36 4.69
N GLU A 209 -23.11 10.37 5.84
CA GLU A 209 -21.79 10.97 5.97
C GLU A 209 -20.69 10.06 5.40
N PHE A 210 -19.71 10.64 4.71
CA PHE A 210 -18.60 9.89 4.15
C PHE A 210 -17.57 9.53 5.22
N CYS A 211 -17.52 8.25 5.61
CA CYS A 211 -16.57 7.68 6.57
C CYS A 211 -16.53 8.39 7.93
N PRO A 212 -17.66 8.47 8.67
CA PRO A 212 -17.66 9.04 10.01
C PRO A 212 -16.74 8.22 10.95
N PRO A 213 -16.23 8.84 12.03
CA PRO A 213 -15.47 8.12 13.04
C PRO A 213 -16.33 7.00 13.65
N ALA A 214 -15.72 5.86 13.90
CA ALA A 214 -16.39 4.80 14.63
C ALA A 214 -16.72 5.29 16.05
N PRO A 215 -17.93 5.02 16.58
CA PRO A 215 -18.24 5.36 17.97
C PRO A 215 -17.29 4.62 18.91
N ASN A 216 -16.71 5.32 19.89
CA ASN A 216 -15.86 4.64 20.86
C ASN A 216 -16.75 3.75 21.74
N PRO A 217 -16.35 2.48 21.99
CA PRO A 217 -17.14 1.57 22.81
C PRO A 217 -17.27 2.06 24.27
N GLU A 218 -16.31 2.83 24.76
CA GLU A 218 -16.31 3.41 26.12
C GLU A 218 -17.31 4.56 26.29
N ASP A 219 -17.78 5.17 25.20
CA ASP A 219 -18.79 6.25 25.22
C ASP A 219 -20.22 5.70 25.35
N ILE A 220 -20.41 4.38 25.30
CA ILE A 220 -21.71 3.73 25.38
C ILE A 220 -22.10 3.55 26.85
N VAL A 221 -22.95 4.42 27.38
CA VAL A 221 -23.52 4.27 28.73
C VAL A 221 -24.52 3.12 28.73
N TYR A 222 -24.24 2.06 29.48
CA TYR A 222 -25.20 1.00 29.75
C TYR A 222 -26.09 1.42 30.93
N ASP A 223 -27.42 1.49 30.74
CA ASP A 223 -28.41 1.73 31.81
C ASP A 223 -28.53 0.51 32.75
N GLY A 224 -27.43 0.16 33.42
CA GLY A 224 -27.27 -1.10 34.14
C GLY A 224 -26.74 -1.01 35.56
N ASP A 225 -26.45 0.18 36.09
CA ASP A 225 -26.04 0.35 37.49
C ASP A 225 -26.57 1.66 38.08
N ASN A 226 -27.81 1.60 38.58
CA ASN A 226 -28.28 2.48 39.66
C ASN A 226 -29.57 1.92 40.27
N THR A 227 -29.44 1.02 41.25
CA THR A 227 -30.27 0.99 42.48
C THR A 227 -29.69 0.01 43.49
N SER A 228 -28.56 0.38 44.09
CA SER A 228 -28.21 -0.08 45.44
C SER A 228 -27.68 1.09 46.27
N THR A 229 -28.52 2.11 46.48
CA THR A 229 -28.29 3.11 47.52
C THR A 229 -28.78 2.57 48.86
N GLY A 230 -27.86 1.91 49.57
CA GLY A 230 -27.92 1.76 51.01
C GLY A 230 -27.57 3.10 51.69
N GLU A 231 -28.47 3.51 52.58
CA GLU A 231 -28.18 4.15 53.88
C GLU A 231 -27.41 5.48 53.90
N ASP A 232 -28.19 6.55 53.85
CA ASP A 232 -28.20 7.67 54.80
C ASP A 232 -27.21 7.59 55.97
N ARG A 233 -26.07 8.30 55.86
CA ARG A 233 -25.34 8.87 57.00
C ARG A 233 -24.57 10.15 56.61
N GLY A 234 -25.17 11.28 56.99
CA GLY A 234 -24.53 12.26 57.88
C GLY A 234 -23.32 13.04 57.36
N ASP A 235 -23.61 14.24 56.85
CA ASP A 235 -22.73 15.41 56.80
C ASP A 235 -22.12 15.77 58.18
N MET A 236 -20.81 16.04 58.24
CA MET A 236 -20.18 17.06 59.09
C MET A 236 -18.66 17.20 58.83
N GLY A 237 -18.24 18.39 58.37
CA GLY A 237 -17.14 19.14 59.02
C GLY A 237 -15.74 19.20 58.38
N GLN A 238 -15.48 20.34 57.71
CA GLN A 238 -14.32 21.26 57.76
C GLN A 238 -12.85 20.79 57.57
N ASP A 239 -12.23 21.47 56.58
CA ASP A 239 -10.89 22.10 56.48
C ASP A 239 -9.61 21.34 56.90
N ASP A 240 -8.68 21.16 55.95
CA ASP A 240 -7.36 21.79 56.02
C ASP A 240 -6.54 21.60 54.72
N GLU A 241 -5.85 22.66 54.30
CA GLU A 241 -4.89 22.74 53.19
C GLU A 241 -3.67 21.82 53.39
N GLN A 242 -3.25 21.11 52.34
CA GLN A 242 -1.84 20.93 51.95
C GLN A 242 -1.66 20.16 50.62
N ASN A 243 -1.00 20.79 49.66
CA ASN A 243 -0.27 20.16 48.54
C ASN A 243 1.23 20.24 48.93
N PRO A 244 2.14 19.26 48.64
CA PRO A 244 2.56 18.97 47.27
C PRO A 244 2.99 17.51 46.95
N GLU A 245 2.90 17.18 45.66
CA GLU A 245 3.86 16.37 44.88
C GLU A 245 4.49 15.11 45.51
N GLN A 246 3.97 13.91 45.18
CA GLN A 246 4.75 12.67 45.04
C GLN A 246 3.87 11.53 44.52
N ASN A 247 3.85 11.27 43.20
CA ASN A 247 3.54 9.92 42.67
C ASN A 247 3.82 9.77 41.16
N GLN A 248 5.09 9.84 40.75
CA GLN A 248 5.53 9.42 39.40
C GLN A 248 6.59 8.30 39.42
N ASN A 249 6.79 7.60 40.54
CA ASN A 249 7.89 6.64 40.68
C ASN A 249 7.47 5.19 41.02
N GLN A 250 6.26 4.75 40.64
CA GLN A 250 5.85 3.34 40.85
C GLN A 250 5.66 2.48 39.60
N GLU A 251 5.67 3.03 38.38
CA GLU A 251 5.53 2.20 37.16
C GLU A 251 6.86 1.73 36.54
N ASN A 252 7.99 2.34 36.89
CA ASN A 252 9.31 1.97 36.32
C ASN A 252 10.05 0.82 37.03
N ARG A 253 9.41 0.11 37.97
CA ARG A 253 10.06 -1.00 38.70
C ARG A 253 9.66 -2.40 38.28
N ASN A 254 8.62 -2.57 37.45
CA ASN A 254 8.09 -3.89 37.09
C ASN A 254 8.44 -4.38 35.67
N GLN A 255 9.20 -3.64 34.87
CA GLN A 255 9.65 -4.11 33.54
C GLN A 255 11.12 -4.55 33.47
N ASN A 256 11.92 -4.28 34.51
CA ASN A 256 13.36 -4.60 34.52
C ASN A 256 13.73 -5.92 35.20
N GLN A 257 12.77 -6.82 35.49
CA GLN A 257 13.05 -8.12 36.12
C GLN A 257 12.78 -9.35 35.24
N GLU A 258 12.27 -9.21 34.01
CA GLU A 258 11.98 -10.38 33.15
C GLU A 258 13.03 -10.65 32.05
N ASN A 259 14.10 -9.85 31.91
CA ASN A 259 15.08 -10.02 30.81
C ASN A 259 16.53 -10.35 31.24
N GLN A 260 16.76 -10.93 32.42
CA GLN A 260 18.11 -11.31 32.88
C GLN A 260 18.39 -12.80 33.03
N ASN A 261 17.60 -13.71 32.44
CA ASN A 261 17.95 -15.14 32.44
C ASN A 261 17.80 -15.78 31.06
N GLN A 262 18.86 -15.72 30.25
CA GLN A 262 19.35 -16.83 29.41
C GLN A 262 20.61 -16.40 28.63
N GLU A 263 21.78 -16.67 29.20
CA GLU A 263 23.04 -16.81 28.46
C GLU A 263 23.40 -18.31 28.33
N ASN A 264 24.05 -18.61 27.20
CA ASN A 264 24.47 -19.90 26.63
C ASN A 264 25.05 -20.97 27.58
N PRO A 265 25.14 -22.21 27.10
CA PRO A 265 26.49 -22.72 26.84
C PRO A 265 26.63 -23.58 25.56
N ASP A 266 27.75 -23.39 24.88
CA ASP A 266 28.48 -24.38 24.06
C ASP A 266 29.86 -24.55 24.74
N PRO A 267 30.63 -25.66 24.59
CA PRO A 267 30.95 -26.23 23.28
C PRO A 267 31.28 -27.75 23.17
N GLU A 268 31.34 -28.18 21.91
CA GLU A 268 32.41 -29.00 21.29
C GLU A 268 32.25 -30.52 21.02
N GLN A 269 32.55 -30.84 19.75
CA GLN A 269 33.08 -32.09 19.16
C GLN A 269 32.11 -33.23 18.78
N ASN A 270 31.84 -33.37 17.47
CA ASN A 270 32.40 -34.50 16.73
C ASN A 270 32.45 -34.27 15.21
N GLN A 271 33.58 -34.68 14.62
CA GLN A 271 33.89 -34.59 13.21
C GLN A 271 33.36 -35.80 12.42
N ASN A 272 33.14 -35.55 11.13
CA ASN A 272 33.59 -36.37 9.98
C ASN A 272 32.57 -37.25 9.22
N GLN A 273 32.79 -37.26 7.90
CA GLN A 273 32.19 -38.04 6.80
C GLN A 273 30.85 -37.50 6.26
N GLY A 274 30.66 -37.23 4.97
CA GLY A 274 31.46 -37.39 3.77
C GLY A 274 30.57 -37.06 2.57
N ASN A 275 31.07 -36.30 1.60
CA ASN A 275 30.41 -36.04 0.32
C ASN A 275 30.61 -37.24 -0.63
N PRO A 276 29.71 -37.49 -1.59
CA PRO A 276 30.21 -37.45 -2.97
C PRO A 276 29.24 -36.83 -4.00
N GLU A 277 29.85 -35.93 -4.79
CA GLU A 277 29.82 -35.77 -6.25
C GLU A 277 28.55 -35.86 -7.11
N LEU A 278 28.51 -34.86 -8.00
CA LEU A 278 27.81 -34.69 -9.27
C LEU A 278 27.41 -35.97 -10.02
N GLN A 279 26.24 -35.91 -10.66
CA GLN A 279 26.13 -36.28 -12.07
C GLN A 279 25.07 -35.44 -12.80
N SER A 280 25.53 -34.82 -13.87
CA SER A 280 24.80 -34.10 -14.91
C SER A 280 23.93 -35.04 -15.75
N VAL A 281 22.69 -34.63 -16.06
CA VAL A 281 21.89 -35.23 -17.14
C VAL A 281 21.45 -34.13 -18.08
N GLY A 282 21.88 -34.24 -19.34
CA GLY A 282 21.54 -33.35 -20.45
C GLY A 282 20.11 -33.55 -20.97
N PRO A 283 19.69 -32.79 -21.99
CA PRO A 283 18.29 -32.54 -22.31
C PRO A 283 17.65 -33.68 -23.09
N GLU A 284 16.42 -34.04 -22.72
CA GLU A 284 15.59 -35.01 -23.44
C GLU A 284 14.75 -34.29 -24.52
N GLU A 285 14.82 -34.82 -25.74
CA GLU A 285 14.22 -34.29 -26.96
C GLU A 285 12.68 -34.37 -26.94
N ARG A 286 12.03 -33.37 -27.57
CA ARG A 286 10.61 -33.44 -27.95
C ARG A 286 10.44 -34.35 -29.16
N PRO A 287 9.42 -35.22 -29.22
CA PRO A 287 8.91 -35.70 -30.49
C PRO A 287 7.90 -34.70 -31.06
N ALA A 288 8.08 -34.38 -32.34
CA ALA A 288 7.10 -33.69 -33.16
C ALA A 288 6.14 -34.68 -33.85
N SER A 289 4.98 -34.15 -34.23
CA SER A 289 4.01 -34.62 -35.24
C SER A 289 3.09 -35.80 -34.91
N SER A 290 1.79 -35.52 -34.82
CA SER A 290 0.85 -35.74 -35.94
C SER A 290 -0.38 -34.85 -35.77
#